data_AF-A0A8T0D893-F1
#
_entry.id   AF-A0A8T0D893-F1
#
_cell.length_a   1.000
_cell.length_b   1.000
_cell.length_c   1.000
_cell.angle_alpha   90.00
_cell.angle_beta   90.00
_cell.angle_gamma   90.00
#
_symmetry.space_group_name_H-M   'P 1'
#
loop_
_entity.id
_entity.type
_entity.pdbx_description
1 polymer ?
#
loop_
_entity_poly.entity_id
_entity_poly.type
_entity_poly.pdbx_seq_one_letter_code
_entity_poly.pdbx_strand_id
1 'polypeptide(L)'
;MWSLTVQALIVVVTAVLPLSLSKCPKIFADVGNGACLIAIQQSLFYCDAHRVCDLVGRSLGLRLFMVGRNAQRVPAYLFGIATFYTGINSLLENRGKSRDGWQVSEPGYISYVLNATDIPWSPLEPLETGEQVVSFLIGGLYARRQSFLFTYTVCELSTVPYPEKTGISEFNKNFPRPLASNFMESDLSVGCFRQTTAASAIACGLK
;
A
#
# COMPACT_ATOMS: atom_id res chain seq x y z
N MET A 1 21.60 -4.20 -77.08
CA MET A 1 20.53 -3.48 -76.34
C MET A 1 20.18 -4.32 -75.13
N TRP A 2 20.59 -3.89 -73.94
CA TRP A 2 20.33 -4.55 -72.66
C TRP A 2 19.16 -3.82 -71.98
N SER A 3 18.20 -4.56 -71.40
CA SER A 3 17.17 -3.98 -70.53
C SER A 3 17.14 -4.76 -69.21
N LEU A 4 17.27 -4.01 -68.12
CA LEU A 4 17.51 -4.46 -66.76
C LEU A 4 16.21 -4.90 -66.07
N THR A 5 16.22 -6.08 -65.47
CA THR A 5 15.20 -6.53 -64.51
C THR A 5 15.46 -5.91 -63.14
N VAL A 6 14.50 -5.15 -62.61
CA VAL A 6 14.53 -4.60 -61.24
C VAL A 6 13.89 -5.63 -60.30
N GLN A 7 14.68 -6.23 -59.42
CA GLN A 7 14.19 -7.05 -58.31
C GLN A 7 13.93 -6.16 -57.09
N ALA A 8 12.68 -6.12 -56.64
CA ALA A 8 12.27 -5.44 -55.42
C ALA A 8 12.67 -6.28 -54.19
N LEU A 9 13.52 -5.73 -53.33
CA LEU A 9 13.89 -6.31 -52.04
C LEU A 9 12.79 -6.04 -51.02
N ILE A 10 12.04 -7.06 -50.61
CA ILE A 10 11.08 -6.95 -49.51
C ILE A 10 11.85 -7.14 -48.20
N VAL A 11 12.10 -6.04 -47.50
CA VAL A 11 12.65 -6.07 -46.14
C VAL A 11 11.50 -6.32 -45.18
N VAL A 12 11.34 -7.57 -44.74
CA VAL A 12 10.42 -7.92 -43.65
C VAL A 12 11.08 -7.50 -42.34
N VAL A 13 10.74 -6.32 -41.83
CA VAL A 13 11.10 -5.89 -40.48
C VAL A 13 10.19 -6.65 -39.52
N THR A 14 10.66 -7.79 -39.02
CA THR A 14 10.02 -8.46 -37.88
C THR A 14 10.21 -7.59 -36.65
N ALA A 15 9.18 -6.84 -36.28
CA ALA A 15 9.11 -6.14 -35.00
C ALA A 15 9.12 -7.19 -33.89
N VAL A 16 10.32 -7.46 -33.33
CA VAL A 16 10.45 -8.20 -32.08
C VAL A 16 9.94 -7.27 -30.98
N LEU A 17 8.62 -7.31 -30.73
CA LEU A 17 8.06 -6.74 -29.51
C LEU A 17 8.77 -7.44 -28.35
N PRO A 18 9.51 -6.73 -27.48
CA PRO A 18 10.02 -7.36 -26.28
C PRO A 18 8.80 -7.80 -25.47
N LEU A 19 8.56 -9.11 -25.41
CA LEU A 19 7.72 -9.68 -24.37
C LEU A 19 8.40 -9.27 -23.06
N SER A 20 7.87 -8.24 -22.40
CA SER A 20 8.25 -7.98 -21.02
C SER A 20 7.72 -9.17 -20.23
N LEU A 21 8.58 -10.16 -20.01
CA LEU A 21 8.35 -11.17 -18.99
C LEU A 21 8.12 -10.40 -17.70
N SER A 22 6.88 -10.39 -17.22
CA SER A 22 6.57 -9.78 -15.93
C SER A 22 7.50 -10.38 -14.88
N LYS A 23 8.07 -9.52 -14.03
CA LYS A 23 8.89 -9.96 -12.89
C LYS A 23 8.01 -10.46 -11.74
N CYS A 24 6.70 -10.32 -11.84
CA CYS A 24 5.77 -10.71 -10.81
C CYS A 24 5.51 -12.22 -10.83
N PRO A 25 5.32 -12.86 -9.66
CA PRO A 25 4.86 -14.24 -9.61
C PRO A 25 3.49 -14.37 -10.29
N LYS A 26 3.18 -15.55 -10.85
CA LYS A 26 2.03 -15.78 -11.76
C LYS A 26 0.66 -15.28 -11.27
N ILE A 27 0.44 -15.22 -9.96
CA ILE A 27 -0.85 -14.81 -9.37
C ILE A 27 -0.95 -13.29 -9.11
N PHE A 28 0.10 -12.54 -9.40
CA PHE A 28 0.16 -11.10 -9.19
C PHE A 28 0.04 -10.37 -10.52
N ALA A 29 -0.67 -9.25 -10.50
CA ALA A 29 -0.66 -8.27 -11.56
C ALA A 29 0.60 -7.40 -11.46
N ASP A 30 1.31 -7.28 -12.57
CA ASP A 30 2.41 -6.31 -12.74
C ASP A 30 1.81 -4.95 -13.04
N VAL A 31 2.01 -4.00 -12.14
CA VAL A 31 1.47 -2.63 -12.27
C VAL A 31 2.57 -1.61 -12.60
N GLY A 32 3.70 -2.09 -13.12
CA GLY A 32 4.85 -1.27 -13.48
C GLY A 32 5.70 -0.81 -12.29
N ASN A 33 6.88 -0.29 -12.59
CA ASN A 33 7.93 0.08 -11.60
C ASN A 33 8.32 -1.04 -10.64
N GLY A 34 8.17 -2.30 -11.05
CA GLY A 34 8.49 -3.46 -10.20
C GLY A 34 7.48 -3.72 -9.08
N ALA A 35 6.30 -3.10 -9.11
CA ALA A 35 5.23 -3.37 -8.15
C ALA A 35 4.34 -4.52 -8.63
N CYS A 36 4.11 -5.48 -7.74
CA CYS A 36 3.28 -6.65 -8.00
C CYS A 36 2.11 -6.67 -7.02
N LEU A 37 0.88 -6.64 -7.54
CA LEU A 37 -0.34 -6.55 -6.74
C LEU A 37 -1.20 -7.80 -6.85
N ILE A 38 -1.89 -8.15 -5.78
CA ILE A 38 -2.95 -9.15 -5.76
C ILE A 38 -4.18 -8.58 -5.07
N ALA A 39 -5.36 -8.87 -5.61
CA ALA A 39 -6.63 -8.49 -5.01
C ALA A 39 -7.29 -9.68 -4.33
N ILE A 40 -7.82 -9.45 -3.14
CA ILE A 40 -8.53 -10.44 -2.34
C ILE A 40 -9.94 -9.92 -2.14
N GLN A 41 -10.91 -10.71 -2.60
CA GLN A 41 -12.33 -10.37 -2.46
C GLN A 41 -12.86 -10.88 -1.12
N GLN A 42 -12.87 -9.99 -0.13
CA GLN A 42 -13.42 -10.23 1.19
C GLN A 42 -13.81 -8.88 1.81
N SER A 43 -15.03 -8.79 2.35
CA SER A 43 -15.50 -7.59 3.05
C SER A 43 -14.80 -7.44 4.40
N LEU A 44 -13.89 -6.47 4.51
CA LEU A 44 -13.02 -6.28 5.67
C LEU A 44 -12.95 -4.82 6.12
N PHE A 45 -12.72 -4.63 7.41
CA PHE A 45 -12.30 -3.35 7.97
C PHE A 45 -10.79 -3.16 7.76
N TYR A 46 -10.30 -1.93 7.96
CA TYR A 46 -8.92 -1.55 7.71
C TYR A 46 -7.87 -2.48 8.34
N CYS A 47 -8.05 -2.85 9.61
CA CYS A 47 -7.10 -3.70 10.32
C CYS A 47 -7.11 -5.15 9.84
N ASP A 48 -8.29 -5.67 9.52
CA ASP A 48 -8.40 -7.04 8.99
C ASP A 48 -7.86 -7.13 7.57
N ALA A 49 -7.98 -6.06 6.77
CA ALA A 49 -7.36 -5.96 5.45
C ALA A 49 -5.83 -6.08 5.53
N HIS A 50 -5.18 -5.37 6.46
CA HIS A 50 -3.75 -5.54 6.75
C HIS A 50 -3.40 -6.99 7.11
N ARG A 51 -4.19 -7.58 8.02
CA ARG A 51 -3.98 -8.96 8.49
C ARG A 51 -4.11 -9.97 7.35
N VAL A 52 -5.09 -9.78 6.46
CA VAL A 52 -5.31 -10.69 5.33
C VAL A 52 -4.14 -10.64 4.34
N CYS A 53 -3.54 -9.47 4.10
CA CYS A 53 -2.31 -9.41 3.30
C CYS A 53 -1.17 -10.20 3.94
N ASP A 54 -0.93 -10.07 5.24
CA ASP A 54 0.10 -10.86 5.94
C ASP A 54 -0.17 -12.37 5.85
N LEU A 55 -1.41 -12.80 6.12
CA LEU A 55 -1.80 -14.21 6.09
C LEU A 55 -1.64 -14.83 4.69
N VAL A 56 -2.10 -14.14 3.64
CA VAL A 56 -1.93 -14.60 2.25
C VAL A 56 -0.46 -14.58 1.85
N GLY A 57 0.31 -13.58 2.27
CA GLY A 57 1.75 -13.57 2.03
C GLY A 57 2.43 -14.81 2.64
N ARG A 58 2.16 -15.09 3.91
CA ARG A 58 2.73 -16.25 4.61
C ARG A 58 2.36 -17.57 3.96
N SER A 59 1.10 -17.74 3.53
CA SER A 59 0.68 -18.99 2.87
C SER A 59 1.39 -19.22 1.53
N LEU A 60 1.86 -18.15 0.88
CA LEU A 60 2.64 -18.17 -0.35
C LEU A 60 4.16 -18.17 -0.10
N GLY A 61 4.62 -18.06 1.15
CA GLY A 61 6.04 -17.86 1.47
C GLY A 61 6.59 -16.50 1.02
N LEU A 62 5.73 -15.48 0.91
CA LEU A 62 6.05 -14.12 0.46
C LEU A 62 5.75 -13.10 1.57
N ARG A 63 6.37 -11.90 1.48
CA ARG A 63 5.97 -10.76 2.32
C ARG A 63 5.00 -9.88 1.54
N LEU A 64 3.75 -9.87 1.93
CA LEU A 64 2.74 -8.96 1.36
C LEU A 64 2.30 -7.94 2.41
N PHE A 65 1.94 -6.75 1.94
CA PHE A 65 1.41 -5.66 2.76
C PHE A 65 0.28 -4.98 1.99
N MET A 66 -0.58 -4.22 2.65
CA MET A 66 -1.65 -3.51 1.94
C MET A 66 -1.07 -2.41 1.03
N VAL A 67 -1.58 -2.32 -0.20
CA VAL A 67 -1.04 -1.43 -1.24
C VAL A 67 -0.89 0.01 -0.75
N GLY A 68 0.29 0.60 -0.94
CA GLY A 68 0.61 1.95 -0.48
C GLY A 68 0.65 2.95 -1.63
N ARG A 69 1.87 3.40 -1.96
CA ARG A 69 2.16 4.43 -2.99
C ARG A 69 1.79 4.05 -4.41
N ASN A 70 1.41 2.79 -4.64
CA ASN A 70 0.95 2.26 -5.92
C ASN A 70 -0.58 2.17 -6.03
N ALA A 71 -1.34 2.62 -5.01
CA ALA A 71 -2.79 2.50 -4.96
C ALA A 71 -3.52 3.12 -6.16
N GLN A 72 -3.06 4.28 -6.65
CA GLN A 72 -3.61 4.98 -7.82
C GLN A 72 -3.48 4.19 -9.13
N ARG A 73 -2.64 3.15 -9.17
CA ARG A 73 -2.47 2.30 -10.35
C ARG A 73 -3.48 1.17 -10.40
N VAL A 74 -4.05 0.77 -9.26
CA VAL A 74 -4.98 -0.36 -9.14
C VAL A 74 -6.07 -0.34 -10.22
N PRO A 75 -6.80 0.78 -10.47
CA PRO A 75 -7.89 0.78 -11.45
C PRO A 75 -7.47 0.47 -12.89
N ALA A 76 -6.21 0.75 -13.25
CA ALA A 76 -5.70 0.51 -14.59
C ALA A 76 -5.30 -0.95 -14.84
N TYR A 77 -5.03 -1.72 -13.79
CA TYR A 77 -4.50 -3.10 -13.89
C TYR A 77 -5.39 -4.16 -13.24
N LEU A 78 -6.20 -3.78 -12.27
CA LEU A 78 -7.12 -4.65 -11.54
C LEU A 78 -8.56 -4.17 -11.76
N PHE A 79 -9.10 -4.50 -12.94
CA PHE A 79 -10.43 -4.09 -13.37
C PHE A 79 -11.53 -4.57 -12.40
N GLY A 80 -12.54 -3.73 -12.17
CA GLY A 80 -13.68 -4.03 -11.30
C GLY A 80 -13.46 -3.73 -9.81
N ILE A 81 -12.27 -3.32 -9.41
CA ILE A 81 -11.97 -2.90 -8.04
C ILE A 81 -12.18 -1.39 -7.91
N ALA A 82 -13.30 -0.99 -7.31
CA ALA A 82 -13.68 0.41 -7.17
C ALA A 82 -13.45 0.99 -5.76
N THR A 83 -13.38 0.13 -4.74
CA THR A 83 -13.26 0.54 -3.33
C THR A 83 -12.32 -0.38 -2.56
N PHE A 84 -11.34 0.22 -1.88
CA PHE A 84 -10.39 -0.51 -1.02
C PHE A 84 -9.65 0.46 -0.09
N TYR A 85 -9.13 -0.06 1.01
CA TYR A 85 -8.18 0.66 1.87
C TYR A 85 -6.78 0.60 1.27
N THR A 86 -5.98 1.64 1.50
CA THR A 86 -4.54 1.65 1.21
C THR A 86 -3.75 1.52 2.51
N GLY A 87 -2.48 1.15 2.44
CA GLY A 87 -1.56 1.18 3.58
C GLY A 87 -1.13 2.60 4.00
N ILE A 88 -1.67 3.66 3.39
CA ILE A 88 -1.32 5.06 3.70
C ILE A 88 -2.21 5.57 4.83
N ASN A 89 -1.63 6.23 5.84
CA ASN A 89 -2.38 6.66 7.02
C ASN A 89 -1.77 7.85 7.79
N SER A 90 -2.55 8.36 8.74
CA SER A 90 -2.16 9.35 9.75
C SER A 90 -2.32 8.80 11.17
N LEU A 91 -2.25 7.47 11.36
CA LEU A 91 -2.40 6.91 12.69
C LEU A 91 -1.24 7.36 13.58
N LEU A 92 -1.49 7.46 14.90
CA LEU A 92 -0.59 8.03 15.90
C LEU A 92 -0.34 9.54 15.78
N GLU A 93 -0.85 10.19 14.73
CA GLU A 93 -0.70 11.62 14.48
C GLU A 93 -2.02 12.24 13.99
N ASN A 94 -2.73 12.96 14.87
CA ASN A 94 -3.84 13.80 14.40
C ASN A 94 -3.30 14.99 13.60
N ARG A 95 -3.26 14.84 12.26
CA ARG A 95 -2.74 15.86 11.34
C ARG A 95 -3.78 16.84 10.81
N GLY A 96 -5.01 16.77 11.32
CA GLY A 96 -6.12 17.59 10.83
C GLY A 96 -6.26 17.49 9.30
N LYS A 97 -6.31 18.64 8.62
CA LYS A 97 -6.53 18.74 7.16
C LYS A 97 -5.24 18.86 6.34
N SER A 98 -4.09 18.49 6.91
CA SER A 98 -2.80 18.57 6.22
C SER A 98 -2.66 17.50 5.14
N ARG A 99 -2.22 17.91 3.94
CA ARG A 99 -1.82 16.99 2.85
C ARG A 99 -0.42 16.41 3.05
N ASP A 100 0.41 17.06 3.84
CA ASP A 100 1.74 16.59 4.21
C ASP A 100 1.69 15.66 5.41
N GLY A 101 2.68 14.77 5.50
CA GLY A 101 2.97 14.02 6.72
C GLY A 101 2.51 12.56 6.70
N TRP A 102 1.91 12.07 5.62
CA TRP A 102 1.29 10.73 5.58
C TRP A 102 2.30 9.59 5.61
N GLN A 103 2.03 8.57 6.42
CA GLN A 103 2.89 7.41 6.60
C GLN A 103 2.45 6.28 5.67
N VAL A 104 3.37 5.37 5.39
CA VAL A 104 3.11 4.17 4.56
C VAL A 104 3.37 2.91 5.37
N SER A 105 2.54 1.89 5.17
CA SER A 105 2.72 0.57 5.78
C SER A 105 3.71 -0.32 5.01
N GLU A 106 4.49 0.27 4.09
CA GLU A 106 5.44 -0.43 3.23
C GLU A 106 6.67 -0.86 4.04
N PRO A 107 7.00 -2.17 4.07
CA PRO A 107 8.20 -2.63 4.76
C PRO A 107 9.47 -1.96 4.22
N GLY A 108 10.37 -1.55 5.12
CA GLY A 108 11.57 -0.79 4.77
C GLY A 108 11.36 0.74 4.67
N TYR A 109 10.12 1.22 4.79
CA TYR A 109 9.76 2.65 4.71
C TYR A 109 9.16 3.18 6.02
N ILE A 110 9.51 2.57 7.16
CA ILE A 110 8.95 2.89 8.49
C ILE A 110 9.13 4.35 8.93
N SER A 111 10.19 5.03 8.46
CA SER A 111 10.46 6.45 8.74
C SER A 111 10.10 7.37 7.57
N TYR A 112 9.58 6.81 6.48
CA TYR A 112 9.26 7.56 5.29
C TYR A 112 7.91 8.25 5.45
N VAL A 113 7.89 9.52 5.09
CA VAL A 113 6.71 10.37 5.20
C VAL A 113 6.46 11.04 3.85
N LEU A 114 5.21 10.98 3.43
CA LEU A 114 4.72 11.53 2.17
C LEU A 114 4.57 13.06 2.27
N ASN A 115 4.93 13.71 1.18
CA ASN A 115 4.71 15.13 0.92
C ASN A 115 3.32 15.35 0.31
N ALA A 116 2.88 16.60 0.27
CA ALA A 116 1.55 17.01 -0.21
C ALA A 116 1.22 16.58 -1.64
N THR A 117 2.23 16.32 -2.47
CA THR A 117 2.08 15.90 -3.87
C THR A 117 2.14 14.39 -4.07
N ASP A 118 2.55 13.62 -3.07
CA ASP A 118 2.78 12.18 -3.23
C ASP A 118 1.46 11.40 -3.28
N ILE A 119 0.41 11.95 -2.66
CA ILE A 119 -0.94 11.41 -2.73
C ILE A 119 -1.75 12.28 -3.71
N PRO A 120 -2.22 11.72 -4.83
CA PRO A 120 -3.14 12.42 -5.73
C PRO A 120 -4.53 12.45 -5.11
N TRP A 121 -4.69 13.33 -4.12
CA TRP A 121 -5.94 13.52 -3.39
C TRP A 121 -7.09 13.84 -4.33
N SER A 122 -8.25 13.28 -4.02
CA SER A 122 -9.51 13.77 -4.57
C SER A 122 -9.71 15.25 -4.22
N PRO A 123 -10.51 15.99 -5.02
CA PRO A 123 -10.76 17.40 -4.74
C PRO A 123 -11.18 17.64 -3.29
N LEU A 124 -10.60 18.67 -2.67
CA LEU A 124 -10.85 19.12 -1.29
C LEU A 124 -10.37 18.20 -0.16
N GLU A 125 -9.83 17.01 -0.43
CA GLU A 125 -9.26 16.15 0.61
C GLU A 125 -7.88 16.64 1.10
N PRO A 126 -7.48 16.32 2.35
CA PRO A 126 -8.26 15.71 3.42
C PRO A 126 -9.24 16.71 4.09
N LEU A 127 -10.48 16.26 4.37
CA LEU A 127 -11.56 17.14 4.88
C LEU A 127 -11.79 17.08 6.39
N GLU A 128 -11.60 15.91 7.01
CA GLU A 128 -11.89 15.69 8.42
C GLU A 128 -10.66 15.93 9.31
N THR A 129 -10.83 15.74 10.62
CA THR A 129 -9.76 15.77 11.62
C THR A 129 -9.74 14.45 12.39
N GLY A 130 -8.68 14.20 13.16
CA GLY A 130 -8.44 12.94 13.85
C GLY A 130 -7.45 12.05 13.09
N GLU A 131 -7.22 10.86 13.63
CA GLU A 131 -6.44 9.84 12.94
C GLU A 131 -7.25 9.21 11.81
N GLN A 132 -6.65 9.06 10.64
CA GLN A 132 -7.31 8.71 9.40
C GLN A 132 -6.48 7.73 8.59
N VAL A 133 -7.16 7.05 7.69
CA VAL A 133 -6.57 6.14 6.69
C VAL A 133 -6.97 6.60 5.31
N VAL A 134 -6.11 6.34 4.32
CA VAL A 134 -6.44 6.65 2.93
C VAL A 134 -7.14 5.47 2.30
N SER A 135 -8.27 5.76 1.66
CA SER A 135 -9.07 4.81 0.90
C SER A 135 -9.17 5.25 -0.54
N PHE A 136 -9.22 4.28 -1.45
CA PHE A 136 -9.57 4.52 -2.84
C PHE A 136 -11.08 4.33 -2.99
N LEU A 137 -11.78 5.34 -3.53
CA LEU A 137 -13.22 5.35 -3.75
C LEU A 137 -13.52 6.01 -5.09
N ILE A 138 -14.32 5.38 -5.95
CA ILE A 138 -14.89 6.02 -7.16
C ILE A 138 -13.82 6.81 -7.97
N GLY A 139 -12.64 6.21 -8.18
CA GLY A 139 -11.60 6.83 -9.01
C GLY A 139 -10.62 7.76 -8.30
N GLY A 140 -10.73 7.97 -6.98
CA GLY A 140 -9.86 8.89 -6.25
C GLY A 140 -9.48 8.45 -4.85
N LEU A 141 -8.52 9.15 -4.24
CA LEU A 141 -7.99 8.89 -2.90
C LEU A 141 -8.56 9.87 -1.87
N TYR A 142 -9.06 9.33 -0.77
CA TYR A 142 -9.81 10.05 0.25
C TYR A 142 -9.33 9.70 1.66
N ALA A 143 -9.25 10.70 2.53
CA ALA A 143 -8.91 10.50 3.94
C ALA A 143 -10.18 10.16 4.73
N ARG A 144 -10.21 9.01 5.40
CA ARG A 144 -11.41 8.49 6.08
C ARG A 144 -11.06 7.90 7.44
N ARG A 145 -12.06 7.83 8.30
CA ARG A 145 -12.00 6.99 9.50
C ARG A 145 -12.04 5.51 9.11
N GLN A 146 -11.55 4.65 10.00
CA GLN A 146 -11.49 3.18 9.82
C GLN A 146 -12.85 2.49 10.01
N SER A 147 -13.96 3.13 9.62
CA SER A 147 -15.33 2.72 9.93
C SER A 147 -16.07 1.99 8.81
N PHE A 148 -15.47 1.91 7.61
CA PHE A 148 -16.12 1.32 6.44
C PHE A 148 -15.66 -0.11 6.20
N LEU A 149 -16.57 -0.94 5.69
CA LEU A 149 -16.25 -2.23 5.10
C LEU A 149 -15.99 -2.06 3.61
N PHE A 150 -14.87 -2.58 3.12
CA PHE A 150 -14.62 -2.68 1.68
C PHE A 150 -14.52 -4.12 1.24
N THR A 151 -15.11 -4.41 0.08
CA THR A 151 -15.20 -5.76 -0.50
C THR A 151 -13.87 -6.29 -1.01
N TYR A 152 -12.92 -5.39 -1.30
CA TYR A 152 -11.62 -5.76 -1.82
C TYR A 152 -10.51 -5.27 -0.90
N THR A 153 -9.53 -6.14 -0.69
CA THR A 153 -8.23 -5.79 -0.14
C THR A 153 -7.20 -5.97 -1.24
N VAL A 154 -6.39 -4.94 -1.49
CA VAL A 154 -5.32 -4.99 -2.47
C VAL A 154 -4.00 -5.06 -1.73
N CYS A 155 -3.27 -6.16 -1.95
CA CYS A 155 -1.97 -6.41 -1.34
C CYS A 155 -0.86 -6.22 -2.37
N GLU A 156 0.27 -5.72 -1.91
CA GLU A 156 1.47 -5.48 -2.68
C GLU A 156 2.60 -6.39 -2.19
N LEU A 157 3.37 -6.93 -3.14
CA LEU A 157 4.56 -7.70 -2.86
C LEU A 157 5.69 -6.78 -2.38
N SER A 158 6.24 -7.07 -1.21
CA SER A 158 7.36 -6.31 -0.67
C SER A 158 8.66 -6.60 -1.41
N THR A 159 9.46 -5.56 -1.57
CA THR A 159 10.87 -5.67 -1.97
C THR A 159 11.76 -6.21 -0.83
N VAL A 160 11.28 -6.14 0.41
CA VAL A 160 11.91 -6.74 1.58
C VAL A 160 11.46 -8.20 1.69
N PRO A 161 12.37 -9.18 1.59
CA PRO A 161 11.99 -10.59 1.58
C PRO A 161 11.42 -11.06 2.93
N TYR A 162 10.64 -12.13 2.88
CA TYR A 162 10.24 -12.91 4.06
C TYR A 162 11.21 -14.09 4.29
N PRO A 163 11.59 -14.42 5.54
CA PRO A 163 11.47 -13.59 6.73
C PRO A 163 12.39 -12.36 6.64
N GLU A 164 12.17 -11.35 7.48
CA GLU A 164 13.02 -10.15 7.54
C GLU A 164 14.46 -10.55 7.91
N LYS A 165 15.33 -10.64 6.91
CA LYS A 165 16.73 -11.08 7.10
C LYS A 165 17.63 -9.96 7.64
N THR A 166 17.14 -8.73 7.70
CA THR A 166 17.93 -7.54 8.06
C THR A 166 17.18 -6.66 9.04
N GLY A 167 17.83 -6.38 10.19
CA GLY A 167 17.58 -5.22 11.04
C GLY A 167 16.44 -5.36 12.06
N ILE A 168 16.75 -5.07 13.33
CA ILE A 168 15.73 -4.71 14.32
C ILE A 168 15.28 -3.29 13.98
N SER A 169 13.98 -3.09 13.76
CA SER A 169 13.41 -1.74 13.66
C SER A 169 13.23 -1.17 15.07
N GLU A 170 14.00 -0.13 15.40
CA GLU A 170 13.88 0.55 16.70
C GLU A 170 12.75 1.58 16.65
N PHE A 171 11.78 1.44 17.55
CA PHE A 171 10.73 2.42 17.78
C PHE A 171 11.00 3.10 19.12
N ASN A 172 11.31 4.39 19.09
CA ASN A 172 11.49 5.20 20.29
C ASN A 172 10.52 6.40 20.27
N LYS A 173 10.51 7.20 21.35
CA LYS A 173 9.59 8.33 21.51
C LYS A 173 9.67 9.40 20.42
N ASN A 174 10.76 9.42 19.64
CA ASN A 174 10.98 10.35 18.54
C ASN A 174 10.73 9.71 17.16
N PHE A 175 10.30 8.45 17.11
CA PHE A 175 10.18 7.68 15.89
C PHE A 175 8.72 7.58 15.41
N PRO A 176 8.43 7.80 14.12
CA PRO A 176 9.27 8.47 13.12
C PRO A 176 9.35 9.99 13.36
N ARG A 177 8.51 10.52 14.26
CA ARG A 177 8.49 11.90 14.75
C ARG A 177 8.18 11.90 16.25
N PRO A 178 8.47 12.99 16.99
CA PRO A 178 8.07 13.13 18.38
C PRO A 178 6.55 13.03 18.51
N LEU A 179 6.12 12.14 19.39
CA LEU A 179 4.71 11.84 19.54
C LEU A 179 4.09 12.87 20.49
N ALA A 180 3.11 13.62 19.99
CA ALA A 180 2.45 14.67 20.73
C ALA A 180 1.40 14.04 21.66
N SER A 181 1.68 13.97 22.96
CA SER A 181 0.84 13.39 24.03
C SER A 181 0.76 11.86 24.09
N ASN A 182 0.18 11.32 25.17
CA ASN A 182 -0.04 9.88 25.30
C ASN A 182 -1.07 9.44 24.24
N PHE A 183 -0.69 8.45 23.42
CA PHE A 183 -1.36 7.89 22.23
C PHE A 183 -2.85 7.52 22.33
N MET A 184 -3.45 7.67 23.50
CA MET A 184 -4.80 7.20 23.81
C MET A 184 -5.57 8.20 24.69
N GLU A 185 -5.18 9.48 24.72
CA GLU A 185 -5.87 10.51 25.51
C GLU A 185 -7.20 10.98 24.92
N SER A 186 -7.49 10.65 23.65
CA SER A 186 -8.70 11.09 22.95
C SER A 186 -9.46 9.93 22.33
N ASP A 187 -10.79 10.09 22.28
CA ASP A 187 -11.73 9.32 21.46
C ASP A 187 -11.45 9.41 19.94
N LEU A 188 -10.56 10.31 19.51
CA LEU A 188 -10.08 10.44 18.14
C LEU A 188 -8.88 9.52 17.83
N SER A 189 -8.30 8.86 18.84
CA SER A 189 -7.27 7.84 18.67
C SER A 189 -7.91 6.57 18.10
N VAL A 190 -7.61 6.25 16.84
CA VAL A 190 -8.14 5.09 16.14
C VAL A 190 -7.01 4.27 15.55
N GLY A 191 -7.06 2.96 15.71
CA GLY A 191 -5.98 2.11 15.26
C GLY A 191 -6.31 0.64 15.40
N CYS A 192 -5.35 -0.19 15.00
CA CYS A 192 -5.45 -1.63 15.11
C CYS A 192 -4.99 -2.08 16.50
N PHE A 193 -5.74 -1.70 17.53
CA PHE A 193 -5.40 -1.99 18.91
C PHE A 193 -5.70 -3.45 19.26
N ARG A 194 -4.75 -4.12 19.90
CA ARG A 194 -4.95 -5.41 20.56
C ARG A 194 -4.89 -5.20 22.06
N GLN A 195 -5.98 -5.53 22.75
CA GLN A 195 -6.04 -5.46 24.21
C GLN A 195 -5.67 -6.82 24.81
N THR A 196 -4.83 -6.80 25.85
CA THR A 196 -4.51 -7.98 26.65
C THR A 196 -4.42 -7.60 28.11
N THR A 197 -4.86 -8.49 28.99
CA THR A 197 -4.60 -8.38 30.43
C THR A 197 -3.22 -8.93 30.75
N ALA A 198 -2.47 -8.27 31.63
CA ALA A 198 -1.17 -8.72 32.10
C ALA A 198 -0.97 -8.30 33.57
N ALA A 199 -0.10 -9.00 34.28
CA ALA A 199 0.16 -8.72 35.71
C ALA A 199 0.91 -7.40 35.94
N SER A 200 1.59 -6.86 34.91
CA SER A 200 2.31 -5.60 34.95
C SER A 200 2.44 -5.01 33.55
N ALA A 201 2.82 -3.72 33.45
CA ALA A 201 3.11 -3.07 32.18
C ALA A 201 4.27 -3.75 31.42
N ILE A 202 5.31 -4.20 32.13
CA ILE A 202 6.43 -4.94 31.53
C ILE A 202 5.94 -6.27 30.93
N ALA A 203 5.11 -7.01 31.69
CA ALA A 203 4.52 -8.26 31.20
C ALA A 203 3.58 -8.02 30.01
N CYS A 204 2.96 -6.85 29.90
CA CYS A 204 2.15 -6.45 28.75
C CYS A 204 3.03 -6.20 27.51
N GLY A 205 4.15 -5.48 27.66
CA GLY A 205 5.07 -5.17 26.54
C GLY A 205 5.85 -6.36 25.98
N LEU A 206 5.82 -7.52 26.66
CA LEU A 206 6.45 -8.77 26.22
C LEU A 206 5.48 -9.74 25.51
N LYS A 207 4.18 -9.40 25.43
CA LYS A 207 3.16 -10.21 24.74
C LYS A 207 3.00 -9.82 23.28
#